data_AF-A0A7Y3EZ81-F1
#
_entry.id   AF-A0A7Y3EZ81-F1
#
_cell.length_a   1.000
_cell.length_b   1.000
_cell.length_c   1.000
_cell.angle_alpha   90.00
_cell.angle_beta   90.00
_cell.angle_gamma   90.00
#
_symmetry.space_group_name_H-M   'P 1'
#
loop_
_entity.id
_entity.type
_entity.pdbx_description
1 polymer ?
#
loop_
_entity_poly.entity_id
_entity_poly.type
_entity_poly.pdbx_seq_one_letter_code
_entity_poly.pdbx_strand_id
1 'polypeptide(L)'
;MLYKSVISLALTCALGLLSAPLLAQTDEPEKEQPATQAQEALPDNVPGLLVKSNEAYAAKDYLTFRRALRSLHAKRPYNSDYMYQLVIAHALLDEKTPAYDLMLRMQQQGLAYDFNANEGTLNIRNTQVYDFVNDLMAKAAEPLGESEPAFVLPENVLMPETLAWDESRQKFLVGTVAEGSVLAVGKDGEITELITANDENGMWSVFDLLVDPARN
;
A
#
# COMPACT_ATOMS: atom_id res chain seq x y z
N MET A 1 -51.51 -21.71 47.70
CA MET A 1 -51.98 -20.69 48.69
C MET A 1 -51.38 -19.36 48.29
N LEU A 2 -52.19 -18.53 47.63
CA LEU A 2 -51.94 -17.11 47.41
C LEU A 2 -52.11 -16.38 48.73
N TYR A 3 -51.21 -15.47 49.10
CA TYR A 3 -51.61 -14.29 49.87
C TYR A 3 -50.82 -13.06 49.41
N LYS A 4 -51.60 -12.07 48.99
CA LYS A 4 -51.22 -10.71 48.61
C LYS A 4 -50.71 -9.97 49.86
N SER A 5 -49.77 -9.05 49.68
CA SER A 5 -49.86 -7.76 50.37
C SER A 5 -49.05 -6.68 49.66
N VAL A 6 -49.78 -5.64 49.31
CA VAL A 6 -49.36 -4.39 48.69
C VAL A 6 -49.07 -3.42 49.82
N ILE A 7 -47.91 -2.77 49.82
CA ILE A 7 -47.73 -1.47 50.48
C ILE A 7 -46.94 -0.57 49.53
N SER A 8 -47.67 0.34 48.90
CA SER A 8 -47.14 1.52 48.23
C SER A 8 -46.64 2.50 49.29
N LEU A 9 -45.41 3.01 49.13
CA LEU A 9 -45.01 4.28 49.70
C LEU A 9 -44.42 5.13 48.58
N ALA A 10 -45.20 6.13 48.18
CA ALA A 10 -44.76 7.21 47.32
C ALA A 10 -43.89 8.16 48.14
N LEU A 11 -42.68 8.43 47.67
CA LEU A 11 -41.90 9.60 48.09
C LEU A 11 -41.36 10.27 46.83
N THR A 12 -42.16 11.19 46.30
CA THR A 12 -41.72 12.30 45.45
C THR A 12 -40.74 13.17 46.22
N CYS A 13 -39.51 13.31 45.73
CA CYS A 13 -38.66 14.45 46.08
C CYS A 13 -37.73 14.82 44.90
N ALA A 14 -38.02 16.01 44.36
CA ALA A 14 -37.15 17.02 43.77
C ALA A 14 -36.13 16.64 42.67
N LEU A 15 -36.33 17.29 41.53
CA LEU A 15 -35.33 17.65 40.52
C LEU A 15 -33.99 18.07 41.15
N GLY A 16 -32.94 17.40 40.73
CA GLY A 16 -31.57 17.92 40.73
C GLY A 16 -30.96 17.65 39.37
N LEU A 17 -31.09 18.61 38.45
CA LEU A 17 -30.32 18.67 37.21
C LEU A 17 -28.83 18.75 37.57
N LEU A 18 -28.14 17.61 37.55
CA LEU A 18 -26.68 17.55 37.49
C LEU A 18 -26.31 17.19 36.06
N SER A 19 -26.27 18.23 35.22
CA SER A 19 -25.49 18.23 33.99
C SER A 19 -24.02 18.02 34.37
N ALA A 20 -23.57 16.76 34.35
CA ALA A 20 -22.14 16.48 34.33
C ALA A 20 -21.59 17.01 33.00
N PRO A 21 -20.59 17.91 33.00
CA PRO A 21 -19.90 18.21 31.76
C PRO A 21 -19.22 16.92 31.30
N LEU A 22 -19.52 16.53 30.07
CA LEU A 22 -18.76 15.59 29.28
C LEU A 22 -17.31 16.12 29.28
N LEU A 23 -16.44 15.56 30.12
CA LEU A 23 -15.00 15.80 30.00
C LEU A 23 -14.60 15.15 28.67
N ALA A 24 -14.44 15.99 27.65
CA ALA A 24 -13.69 15.64 26.47
C ALA A 24 -12.37 15.02 26.94
N GLN A 25 -12.04 13.83 26.42
CA GLN A 25 -10.67 13.31 26.49
C GLN A 25 -9.77 14.35 25.83
N THR A 26 -9.16 15.19 26.64
CA THR A 26 -7.96 15.93 26.25
C THR A 26 -6.88 14.90 26.02
N ASP A 27 -6.30 14.89 24.83
CA ASP A 27 -5.05 14.18 24.54
C ASP A 27 -4.11 14.31 25.74
N GLU A 28 -3.69 13.19 26.31
CA GLU A 28 -2.63 13.19 27.31
C GLU A 28 -1.41 13.86 26.66
N PRO A 29 -0.79 14.85 27.32
CA PRO A 29 0.40 15.47 26.79
C PRO A 29 1.47 14.40 26.61
N GLU A 30 2.01 14.33 25.40
CA GLU A 30 3.19 13.55 25.03
C GLU A 30 4.22 13.71 26.16
N LYS A 31 4.59 12.59 26.81
CA LYS A 31 5.55 12.61 27.93
C LYS A 31 6.85 13.23 27.42
N GLU A 32 7.10 14.49 27.75
CA GLU A 32 8.34 15.18 27.47
C GLU A 32 9.49 14.44 28.16
N GLN A 33 10.30 13.75 27.35
CA GLN A 33 11.62 13.28 27.75
C GLN A 33 12.57 14.47 27.93
N PRO A 34 13.59 14.37 28.81
CA PRO A 34 14.39 15.51 29.21
C PRO A 34 15.13 16.14 28.02
N ALA A 35 14.96 17.44 27.84
CA ALA A 35 15.70 18.23 26.88
C ALA A 35 17.18 18.30 27.26
N THR A 36 18.05 17.59 26.55
CA THR A 36 19.48 17.99 26.47
C THR A 36 20.15 17.44 25.21
N GLN A 37 19.80 18.06 24.08
CA GLN A 37 20.66 18.28 22.91
C GLN A 37 19.87 19.20 21.98
N ALA A 38 20.46 20.32 21.55
CA ALA A 38 19.83 21.18 20.56
C ALA A 38 19.50 20.33 19.33
N GLN A 39 18.21 20.10 19.07
CA GLN A 39 17.77 19.28 17.96
C GLN A 39 18.20 19.96 16.67
N GLU A 40 19.19 19.37 16.00
CA GLU A 40 19.68 19.86 14.72
C GLU A 40 18.52 19.95 13.72
N ALA A 41 18.47 21.05 12.97
CA ALA A 41 17.42 21.26 11.98
C ALA A 41 17.54 20.21 10.86
N LEU A 42 16.41 19.60 10.49
CA LEU A 42 16.40 18.66 9.38
C LEU A 42 16.51 19.41 8.04
N PRO A 43 17.16 18.80 7.03
CA PRO A 43 17.11 19.31 5.67
C PRO A 43 15.67 19.42 5.15
N ASP A 44 15.37 20.42 4.31
CA ASP A 44 14.03 20.61 3.74
C ASP A 44 13.84 19.99 2.33
N ASN A 45 14.84 19.26 1.84
CA ASN A 45 14.79 18.59 0.54
C ASN A 45 14.89 17.06 0.68
N VAL A 46 14.30 16.34 -0.28
CA VAL A 46 14.24 14.86 -0.25
C VAL A 46 15.64 14.22 -0.19
N PRO A 47 16.63 14.59 -1.03
CA PRO A 47 17.96 14.00 -0.95
C PRO A 47 18.63 14.17 0.43
N GLY A 48 18.55 15.38 1.00
CA GLY A 48 19.12 15.67 2.32
C GLY A 48 18.43 14.90 3.44
N LEU A 49 17.11 14.74 3.38
CA LEU A 49 16.36 13.95 4.35
C LEU A 49 16.74 12.46 4.28
N LEU A 50 16.97 11.91 3.09
CA LEU A 50 17.42 10.52 2.91
C LEU A 50 18.82 10.30 3.49
N VAL A 51 19.74 11.22 3.23
CA VAL A 51 21.08 11.18 3.84
C VAL A 51 20.96 11.20 5.37
N LYS A 52 20.19 12.15 5.90
CA LYS A 52 20.01 12.29 7.36
C LYS A 52 19.34 11.07 7.99
N SER A 53 18.34 10.46 7.33
CA SER A 53 17.70 9.25 7.85
C SER A 53 18.68 8.08 7.94
N ASN A 54 19.50 7.88 6.91
CA ASN A 54 20.50 6.80 6.87
C ASN A 54 21.59 6.99 7.93
N GLU A 55 22.11 8.22 8.09
CA GLU A 55 23.07 8.55 9.14
C GLU A 55 22.49 8.33 10.53
N ALA A 56 21.26 8.79 10.77
CA ALA A 56 20.58 8.61 12.04
C ALA A 56 20.33 7.14 12.37
N TYR A 57 19.92 6.34 11.38
CA TYR A 57 19.75 4.89 11.54
C TYR A 57 21.07 4.20 11.90
N ALA A 58 22.16 4.51 11.19
CA ALA A 58 23.49 3.96 11.45
C ALA A 58 24.01 4.35 12.84
N ALA A 59 23.74 5.57 13.29
CA ALA A 59 24.08 6.06 14.63
C ALA A 59 23.13 5.55 15.73
N LYS A 60 22.08 4.79 15.38
CA LYS A 60 20.99 4.37 16.28
C LYS A 60 20.24 5.53 16.92
N ASP A 61 20.30 6.72 16.32
CA ASP A 61 19.46 7.87 16.68
C ASP A 61 18.08 7.70 16.03
N TYR A 62 17.28 6.81 16.63
CA TYR A 62 15.97 6.45 16.10
C TYR A 62 14.96 7.60 16.16
N LEU A 63 15.16 8.58 17.07
CA LEU A 63 14.34 9.79 17.12
C LEU A 63 14.56 10.65 15.87
N THR A 64 15.82 10.92 15.50
CA THR A 64 16.12 11.67 14.28
C THR A 64 15.74 10.89 13.03
N PHE A 65 15.95 9.56 13.02
CA PHE A 65 15.52 8.68 11.93
C PHE A 65 14.02 8.80 11.66
N ARG A 66 13.19 8.63 12.71
CA ARG A 66 11.73 8.78 12.62
C ARG A 66 11.34 10.18 12.14
N ARG A 67 11.96 11.24 12.66
CA ARG A 67 11.64 12.63 12.25
C ARG A 67 11.95 12.86 10.77
N ALA A 68 13.11 12.41 10.29
CA ALA A 68 13.49 12.51 8.88
C ALA A 68 12.50 11.74 7.98
N LEU A 69 12.13 10.52 8.37
CA LEU A 69 11.15 9.71 7.63
C LEU A 69 9.74 10.29 7.63
N ARG A 70 9.28 10.88 8.73
CA ARG A 70 8.01 11.62 8.76
C ARG A 70 8.02 12.78 7.78
N SER A 71 9.12 13.53 7.69
CA SER A 71 9.28 14.60 6.71
C SER A 71 9.31 14.08 5.26
N LEU A 72 9.95 12.93 5.02
CA LEU A 72 9.94 12.26 3.71
C LEU A 72 8.52 11.82 3.31
N HIS A 73 7.82 11.13 4.21
CA HIS A 73 6.46 10.68 4.00
C HIS A 73 5.50 11.86 3.79
N ALA A 74 5.65 12.97 4.54
CA ALA A 74 4.84 14.17 4.31
C ALA A 74 5.04 14.77 2.90
N LYS A 75 6.28 14.74 2.38
CA LYS A 75 6.58 15.22 1.02
C LYS A 75 6.17 14.22 -0.07
N ARG A 76 6.13 12.92 0.23
CA ARG A 76 5.79 11.83 -0.69
C ARG A 76 4.89 10.79 0.01
N PRO A 77 3.60 11.07 0.21
CA PRO A 77 2.72 10.27 1.06
C PRO A 77 2.46 8.84 0.59
N TYR A 78 2.61 8.56 -0.71
CA TYR A 78 2.35 7.25 -1.31
C TYR A 78 3.62 6.51 -1.75
N ASN A 79 4.80 6.97 -1.30
CA ASN A 79 6.01 6.19 -1.51
C ASN A 79 6.06 5.05 -0.49
N SER A 80 5.94 3.82 -0.97
CA SER A 80 5.82 2.62 -0.14
C SER A 80 7.08 2.36 0.70
N ASP A 81 8.26 2.67 0.18
CA ASP A 81 9.53 2.51 0.91
C ASP A 81 9.61 3.42 2.12
N TYR A 82 9.15 4.68 2.01
CA TYR A 82 9.12 5.61 3.14
C TYR A 82 8.11 5.18 4.19
N MET A 83 6.97 4.62 3.79
CA MET A 83 6.00 4.04 4.71
C MET A 83 6.60 2.84 5.45
N TYR A 84 7.22 1.91 4.72
CA TYR A 84 7.87 0.73 5.28
C TYR A 84 8.95 1.10 6.30
N GLN A 85 9.85 2.02 5.94
CA GLN A 85 10.89 2.49 6.86
C GLN A 85 10.33 3.26 8.06
N LEU A 86 9.23 4.00 7.90
CA LEU A 86 8.57 4.70 9.00
C LEU A 86 7.91 3.73 9.99
N VAL A 87 7.35 2.60 9.53
CA VAL A 87 6.92 1.50 10.41
C VAL A 87 8.11 0.99 11.25
N ILE A 88 9.26 0.75 10.61
CA ILE A 88 10.48 0.33 11.32
C ILE A 88 10.92 1.40 12.34
N ALA A 89 10.88 2.68 11.98
CA ALA A 89 11.26 3.77 12.87
C ALA A 89 10.36 3.83 14.12
N HIS A 90 9.04 3.69 13.93
CA HIS A 90 8.10 3.57 15.05
C HIS A 90 8.38 2.33 15.89
N ALA A 91 8.68 1.20 15.25
CA ALA A 91 8.98 -0.04 15.96
C ALA A 91 10.25 0.03 16.82
N LEU A 92 11.32 0.62 16.31
CA LEU A 92 12.58 0.81 17.05
C LEU A 92 12.42 1.70 18.29
N LEU A 93 11.38 2.55 18.31
CA LEU A 93 11.01 3.41 19.44
C LEU A 93 9.88 2.82 20.29
N ASP A 94 9.44 1.59 20.02
CA ASP A 94 8.32 0.90 20.67
C ASP A 94 6.96 1.61 20.53
N GLU A 95 6.78 2.38 19.45
CA GLU A 95 5.57 3.15 19.15
C GLU A 95 4.56 2.31 18.38
N LYS A 96 3.89 1.39 19.10
CA LYS A 96 2.96 0.40 18.53
C LYS A 96 1.81 1.00 17.71
N THR A 97 1.05 1.94 18.30
CA THR A 97 -0.13 2.54 17.64
C THR A 97 0.21 3.18 16.28
N PRO A 98 1.17 4.13 16.17
CA PRO A 98 1.46 4.74 14.88
C PRO A 98 2.08 3.75 13.89
N ALA A 99 2.80 2.71 14.35
CA ALA A 99 3.25 1.64 13.47
C ALA A 99 2.05 0.88 12.87
N TYR A 100 1.11 0.43 13.70
CA TYR A 100 -0.05 -0.35 13.25
C TYR A 100 -0.98 0.46 12.34
N ASP A 101 -1.21 1.73 12.67
CA ASP A 101 -2.01 2.62 11.83
C ASP A 101 -1.41 2.79 10.44
N LEU A 102 -0.08 2.87 10.35
CA LEU A 102 0.62 2.98 9.08
C LEU A 102 0.60 1.65 8.32
N MET A 103 0.82 0.52 9.00
CA MET A 103 0.71 -0.81 8.39
C MET A 103 -0.71 -1.04 7.82
N LEU A 104 -1.76 -0.67 8.55
CA LEU A 104 -3.13 -0.79 8.07
C LEU A 104 -3.38 0.09 6.82
N ARG A 105 -2.86 1.32 6.81
CA ARG A 105 -2.94 2.18 5.61
C ARG A 105 -2.19 1.59 4.42
N MET A 106 -1.02 0.99 4.65
CA MET A 106 -0.28 0.29 3.59
C MET A 106 -1.10 -0.87 3.03
N GLN A 107 -1.71 -1.68 3.90
CA GLN A 107 -2.57 -2.80 3.52
C GLN A 107 -3.77 -2.33 2.68
N GLN A 108 -4.44 -1.25 3.09
CA GLN A 108 -5.58 -0.67 2.36
C GLN A 108 -5.21 -0.14 0.96
N GLN A 109 -3.94 0.16 0.72
CA GLN A 109 -3.43 0.56 -0.60
C GLN A 109 -3.07 -0.65 -1.49
N GLY A 110 -3.24 -1.88 -1.00
CA GLY A 110 -2.84 -3.09 -1.70
C GLY A 110 -1.33 -3.36 -1.64
N LEU A 111 -0.59 -2.69 -0.74
CA LEU A 111 0.82 -2.97 -0.54
C LEU A 111 0.99 -4.29 0.23
N ALA A 112 1.91 -5.12 -0.24
CA ALA A 112 2.23 -6.40 0.36
C ALA A 112 3.66 -6.39 0.90
N TYR A 113 3.80 -6.52 2.22
CA TYR A 113 5.08 -6.58 2.93
C TYR A 113 4.98 -7.60 4.07
N ASP A 114 6.06 -8.34 4.30
CA ASP A 114 6.23 -9.14 5.51
C ASP A 114 7.16 -8.41 6.50
N PHE A 115 6.59 -7.82 7.55
CA PHE A 115 7.36 -7.17 8.61
C PHE A 115 8.03 -8.17 9.56
N ASN A 116 7.69 -9.46 9.49
CA ASN A 116 8.42 -10.49 10.24
C ASN A 116 9.83 -10.74 9.68
N ALA A 117 10.06 -10.45 8.40
CA ALA A 117 11.36 -10.56 7.76
C ALA A 117 12.39 -9.52 8.24
N ASN A 118 11.98 -8.49 8.98
CA ASN A 118 12.85 -7.41 9.45
C ASN A 118 12.95 -7.36 10.98
N GLU A 119 14.13 -7.57 11.54
CA GLU A 119 14.35 -7.55 13.00
C GLU A 119 14.06 -6.19 13.65
N GLY A 120 14.06 -5.09 12.90
CA GLY A 120 13.71 -3.75 13.40
C GLY A 120 12.25 -3.64 13.89
N THR A 121 11.40 -4.63 13.59
CA THR A 121 10.00 -4.66 14.02
C THR A 121 9.77 -5.42 15.34
N LEU A 122 10.80 -6.05 15.92
CA LEU A 122 10.66 -6.97 17.07
C LEU A 122 9.85 -6.39 18.23
N ASN A 123 10.04 -5.10 18.56
CA ASN A 123 9.39 -4.45 19.71
C ASN A 123 7.86 -4.31 19.56
N ILE A 124 7.35 -4.31 18.32
CA ILE A 124 5.92 -4.15 18.04
C ILE A 124 5.24 -5.48 17.72
N ARG A 125 5.96 -6.61 17.75
CA ARG A 125 5.39 -7.95 17.54
C ARG A 125 4.68 -8.45 18.81
N ASN A 126 4.09 -9.65 18.71
CA ASN A 126 3.41 -10.36 19.80
C ASN A 126 2.18 -9.62 20.35
N THR A 127 1.53 -8.84 19.50
CA THR A 127 0.19 -8.30 19.78
C THR A 127 -0.77 -8.85 18.75
N GLN A 128 -2.01 -9.09 19.16
CA GLN A 128 -3.04 -9.58 18.24
C GLN A 128 -3.25 -8.64 17.05
N VAL A 129 -3.09 -7.33 17.25
CA VAL A 129 -3.22 -6.32 16.20
C VAL A 129 -2.08 -6.42 15.20
N TYR A 130 -0.83 -6.55 15.66
CA TYR A 130 0.31 -6.74 14.79
C TYR A 130 0.15 -8.01 13.95
N ASP A 131 -0.14 -9.14 14.59
CA ASP A 131 -0.27 -10.43 13.92
C ASP A 131 -1.36 -10.35 12.84
N PHE A 132 -2.52 -9.76 13.17
CA PHE A 132 -3.62 -9.58 12.23
C PHE A 132 -3.23 -8.73 11.01
N VAL A 133 -2.62 -7.56 11.22
CA VAL A 133 -2.27 -6.65 10.11
C VAL A 133 -1.11 -7.21 9.29
N ASN A 134 -0.08 -7.78 9.91
CA ASN A 134 1.04 -8.40 9.20
C ASN A 134 0.58 -9.59 8.35
N ASP A 135 -0.29 -10.45 8.89
CA ASP A 135 -0.84 -11.59 8.14
C ASP A 135 -1.66 -11.13 6.93
N LEU A 136 -2.44 -10.06 7.06
CA LEU A 136 -3.18 -9.49 5.93
C LEU A 136 -2.25 -8.95 4.84
N MET A 137 -1.17 -8.27 5.22
CA MET A 137 -0.19 -7.74 4.26
C MET A 137 0.61 -8.86 3.58
N ALA A 138 1.03 -9.89 4.32
CA ALA A 138 1.75 -11.04 3.76
C ALA A 138 0.86 -11.83 2.78
N LYS A 139 -0.41 -12.08 3.13
CA LYS A 139 -1.36 -12.75 2.25
C LYS A 139 -1.67 -11.97 0.98
N ALA A 140 -1.60 -10.64 1.03
CA ALA A 140 -1.78 -9.82 -0.17
C ALA A 140 -0.68 -10.04 -1.23
N ALA A 141 0.46 -10.64 -0.87
CA ALA A 141 1.49 -11.05 -1.83
C ALA A 141 1.17 -12.37 -2.55
N GLU A 142 0.20 -13.15 -2.07
CA GLU A 142 -0.13 -14.43 -2.67
C GLU A 142 -0.87 -14.21 -3.99
N PRO A 143 -0.46 -14.88 -5.08
CA PRO A 143 -1.19 -14.83 -6.33
C PRO A 143 -2.62 -15.36 -6.11
N LEU A 144 -3.60 -14.59 -6.56
CA LEU A 144 -4.99 -15.01 -6.54
C LEU A 144 -5.35 -15.64 -7.89
N GLY A 145 -5.88 -16.86 -7.84
CA GLY A 145 -6.36 -17.60 -9.00
C GLY A 145 -5.38 -18.63 -9.55
N GLU A 146 -5.86 -19.37 -10.53
CA GLU A 146 -5.06 -20.32 -11.31
C GLU A 146 -4.94 -19.75 -12.73
N SER A 147 -3.74 -19.84 -13.30
CA SER A 147 -3.48 -19.44 -14.68
C SER A 147 -2.76 -20.57 -15.40
N GLU A 148 -3.12 -20.82 -16.64
CA GLU A 148 -2.37 -21.66 -17.56
C GLU A 148 -1.82 -20.80 -18.70
N PRO A 149 -0.61 -21.07 -19.21
CA PRO A 149 -0.09 -20.39 -20.39
C PRO A 149 -1.02 -20.62 -21.58
N ALA A 150 -1.56 -19.53 -22.16
CA ALA A 150 -2.39 -19.63 -23.36
C ALA A 150 -1.55 -19.90 -24.62
N PHE A 151 -0.38 -19.26 -24.72
CA PHE A 151 0.65 -19.44 -25.74
C PHE A 151 1.94 -18.73 -25.28
N VAL A 152 3.05 -18.97 -25.97
CA VAL A 152 4.34 -18.31 -25.71
C VAL A 152 4.79 -17.58 -26.97
N LEU A 153 5.10 -16.29 -26.85
CA LEU A 153 5.70 -15.53 -27.95
C LEU A 153 7.18 -15.92 -28.10
N PRO A 154 7.70 -16.08 -29.33
CA PRO A 154 9.11 -16.33 -29.56
C PRO A 154 9.96 -15.11 -29.19
N GLU A 155 11.22 -15.35 -28.83
CA GLU A 155 12.14 -14.32 -28.31
C GLU A 155 12.40 -13.16 -29.29
N ASN A 156 12.14 -13.36 -30.58
CA ASN A 156 12.28 -12.31 -31.59
C ASN A 156 11.10 -11.33 -31.64
N VAL A 157 10.00 -11.57 -30.91
CA VAL A 157 8.94 -10.57 -30.74
C VAL A 157 9.38 -9.59 -29.67
N LEU A 158 9.92 -8.44 -30.12
CA LEU A 158 10.51 -7.45 -29.24
C LEU A 158 9.45 -6.46 -28.71
N MET A 159 9.47 -6.23 -27.39
CA MET A 159 8.61 -5.27 -26.71
C MET A 159 7.11 -5.39 -27.08
N PRO A 160 6.48 -6.57 -26.84
CA PRO A 160 5.03 -6.69 -26.94
C PRO A 160 4.37 -5.84 -25.84
N GLU A 161 3.45 -4.95 -26.22
CA GLU A 161 2.86 -3.96 -25.31
C GLU A 161 1.35 -4.12 -25.15
N THR A 162 0.65 -4.50 -26.24
CA THR A 162 -0.81 -4.62 -26.25
C THR A 162 -1.26 -5.99 -26.76
N LEU A 163 -2.42 -6.43 -26.27
CA LEU A 163 -3.04 -7.71 -26.58
C LEU A 163 -4.56 -7.52 -26.70
N ALA A 164 -5.14 -7.90 -27.84
CA ALA A 164 -6.59 -7.92 -28.02
C ALA A 164 -7.04 -9.28 -28.57
N TRP A 165 -8.20 -9.77 -28.15
CA TRP A 165 -8.80 -10.95 -28.77
C TRP A 165 -9.62 -10.55 -30.00
N ASP A 166 -9.31 -11.18 -31.13
CA ASP A 166 -10.07 -11.04 -32.36
C ASP A 166 -10.94 -12.28 -32.60
N GLU A 167 -12.25 -12.11 -32.36
CA GLU A 167 -13.24 -13.16 -32.52
C GLU A 167 -13.38 -13.62 -33.99
N SER A 168 -13.20 -12.74 -34.99
CA SER A 168 -13.40 -13.12 -36.40
C SER A 168 -12.26 -14.01 -36.90
N ARG A 169 -11.03 -13.75 -36.42
CA ARG A 169 -9.83 -14.56 -36.73
C ARG A 169 -9.60 -15.71 -35.76
N GLN A 170 -10.27 -15.71 -34.60
CA GLN A 170 -9.97 -16.60 -33.48
C GLN A 170 -8.49 -16.54 -33.08
N LYS A 171 -7.93 -15.32 -33.08
CA LYS A 171 -6.51 -15.06 -32.80
C LYS A 171 -6.38 -13.92 -31.80
N PHE A 172 -5.27 -13.92 -31.08
CA PHE A 172 -4.82 -12.76 -30.32
C PHE A 172 -4.07 -11.80 -31.23
N LEU A 173 -4.38 -10.51 -31.16
CA LEU A 173 -3.62 -9.45 -31.82
C LEU A 173 -2.63 -8.87 -30.82
N VAL A 174 -1.34 -8.90 -31.14
CA VAL A 174 -0.24 -8.38 -30.33
C VAL A 174 0.38 -7.19 -31.02
N GLY A 175 0.40 -6.04 -30.37
CA GLY A 175 1.10 -4.85 -30.84
C GLY A 175 2.50 -4.76 -30.24
N THR A 176 3.49 -4.38 -31.06
CA THR A 176 4.87 -4.18 -30.63
C THR A 176 5.27 -2.70 -30.65
N VAL A 177 6.04 -2.29 -29.64
CA VAL A 177 6.56 -0.92 -29.57
C VAL A 177 7.82 -0.76 -30.41
N ALA A 178 8.72 -1.74 -30.35
CA ALA A 178 10.04 -1.68 -30.99
C ALA A 178 9.95 -1.62 -32.52
N GLU A 179 9.07 -2.41 -33.11
CA GLU A 179 8.94 -2.58 -34.57
C GLU A 179 7.65 -1.93 -35.12
N GLY A 180 6.75 -1.50 -34.24
CA GLY A 180 5.46 -0.94 -34.65
C GLY A 180 4.59 -1.95 -35.39
N SER A 181 4.69 -3.22 -35.02
CA SER A 181 4.01 -4.33 -35.67
C SER A 181 2.69 -4.67 -34.99
N VAL A 182 1.75 -5.19 -35.77
CA VAL A 182 0.58 -5.93 -35.27
C VAL A 182 0.68 -7.36 -35.75
N LEU A 183 0.76 -8.29 -34.81
CA LEU A 183 0.89 -9.72 -35.04
C LEU A 183 -0.41 -10.42 -34.66
N ALA A 184 -0.90 -11.34 -35.48
CA ALA A 184 -1.99 -12.24 -35.13
C ALA A 184 -1.42 -13.58 -34.67
N VAL A 185 -1.73 -13.98 -33.44
CA VAL A 185 -1.17 -15.14 -32.74
C VAL A 185 -2.27 -16.15 -32.46
N GLY A 186 -2.10 -17.36 -32.97
CA GLY A 186 -2.99 -18.49 -32.69
C GLY A 186 -2.79 -19.05 -31.28
N LYS A 187 -3.73 -19.87 -30.81
CA LYS A 187 -3.60 -20.59 -29.52
C LYS A 187 -2.47 -21.64 -29.53
N ASP A 188 -2.05 -22.05 -30.72
CA ASP A 188 -0.87 -22.89 -30.96
C ASP A 188 0.45 -22.10 -30.95
N GLY A 189 0.39 -20.77 -30.83
CA GLY A 189 1.54 -19.89 -30.92
C GLY A 189 1.96 -19.55 -32.34
N GLU A 190 1.21 -19.95 -33.38
CA GLU A 190 1.51 -19.56 -34.76
C GLU A 190 1.28 -18.05 -34.96
N ILE A 191 2.32 -17.39 -35.48
CA ILE A 191 2.34 -15.93 -35.66
C ILE A 191 2.16 -15.57 -37.14
N THR A 192 1.30 -14.59 -37.39
CA THR A 192 1.11 -13.94 -38.69
C THR A 192 1.27 -12.44 -38.51
N GLU A 193 2.24 -11.82 -39.17
CA GLU A 193 2.34 -10.37 -39.22
C GLU A 193 1.21 -9.79 -40.08
N LEU A 194 0.41 -8.89 -39.51
CA LEU A 194 -0.68 -8.22 -40.22
C LEU A 194 -0.21 -6.89 -40.83
N ILE A 195 0.60 -6.16 -40.08
CA ILE A 195 1.21 -4.89 -40.50
C ILE A 195 2.45 -4.63 -39.65
N THR A 196 3.44 -3.97 -40.24
CA THR A 196 4.64 -3.48 -39.58
C THR A 196 4.86 -2.03 -39.99
N ALA A 197 5.37 -1.21 -39.06
CA ALA A 197 5.67 0.18 -39.34
C ALA A 197 6.64 0.32 -40.51
N ASN A 198 6.30 1.20 -41.44
CA ASN A 198 7.13 1.53 -42.59
C ASN A 198 6.84 2.95 -43.10
N ASP A 199 7.66 3.41 -44.03
CA ASP A 199 7.58 4.77 -44.58
C ASP A 199 6.25 5.03 -45.33
N GLU A 200 5.56 3.99 -45.79
CA GLU A 200 4.32 4.11 -46.57
C GLU A 200 3.08 4.23 -45.68
N ASN A 201 3.06 3.57 -44.52
CA ASN A 201 1.90 3.56 -43.61
C ASN A 201 1.98 4.62 -42.50
N GLY A 202 3.14 5.26 -42.30
CA GLY A 202 3.33 6.32 -41.31
C GLY A 202 3.19 5.85 -39.86
N MET A 203 3.23 4.54 -39.62
CA MET A 203 3.26 3.97 -38.28
C MET A 203 4.67 4.04 -37.70
N TRP A 204 4.77 3.99 -36.37
CA TRP A 204 6.05 3.92 -35.65
C TRP A 204 6.04 2.86 -34.57
N SER A 205 5.09 2.94 -33.63
CA SER A 205 4.98 2.03 -32.49
C SER A 205 3.51 1.76 -32.20
N VAL A 206 3.19 0.56 -31.71
CA VAL A 206 1.83 0.21 -31.28
C VAL A 206 1.80 0.08 -29.76
N PHE A 207 1.17 1.06 -29.11
CA PHE A 207 0.99 1.07 -27.65
C PHE A 207 -0.35 0.52 -27.20
N ASP A 208 -1.35 0.53 -28.08
CA ASP A 208 -2.68 0.01 -27.79
C ASP A 208 -3.37 -0.45 -29.07
N LEU A 209 -4.29 -1.40 -28.92
CA LEU A 209 -5.06 -1.96 -30.02
C LEU A 209 -6.44 -2.40 -29.53
N LEU A 210 -7.46 -2.06 -30.31
CA LEU A 210 -8.83 -2.48 -30.08
C LEU A 210 -9.37 -3.14 -31.36
N VAL A 211 -10.05 -4.26 -31.21
CA VAL A 211 -10.75 -4.93 -32.30
C VAL A 211 -12.12 -4.27 -32.47
N ASP A 212 -12.50 -3.91 -33.70
CA ASP A 212 -13.88 -3.56 -34.05
C ASP A 212 -14.60 -4.79 -34.61
N PRO A 213 -15.37 -5.54 -33.80
CA PRO A 213 -15.93 -6.83 -34.23
C PRO A 213 -16.93 -6.68 -35.39
N ALA A 214 -17.49 -5.50 -35.61
CA ALA A 214 -18.47 -5.26 -36.67
C ALA A 214 -17.81 -5.05 -38.05
N ARG A 215 -16.51 -4.73 -38.09
CA ARG A 215 -15.81 -4.27 -39.31
C ARG A 215 -14.43 -4.90 -39.51
N ASN A 216 -14.10 -5.96 -38.78
CA ASN A 216 -12.77 -6.59 -38.75
C ASN A 216 -12.63 -7.89 -39.57
#